data_AF-A0A7C6FZJ3-F1
#
_entry.id   AF-A0A7C6FZJ3-F1
#
_cell.length_a   1.000
_cell.length_b   1.000
_cell.length_c   1.000
_cell.angle_alpha   90.00
_cell.angle_beta   90.00
_cell.angle_gamma   90.00
#
_symmetry.space_group_name_H-M   'P 1'
#
loop_
_entity.id
_entity.type
_entity.pdbx_description
1 polymer ?
#
loop_
_entity_poly.entity_id
_entity_poly.type
_entity_poly.pdbx_seq_one_letter_code
_entity_poly.pdbx_strand_id
1 'polypeptide(L)'
;MNLKTLGNALKITSGFITALWVVGLIVGNIYLVALAIVMLIIIIPVVYAKRDKLDEMFKGKDDLIIEDERTRLIYEKASNMALGISLAIIIYAGVVIVALRNSYPQFTLVGYTLFAVTALFLVIYFLSTVYYKRKY
;
A
#
# COMPACT_ATOMS: atom_id res chain seq x y z
N MET A 1 19.46 17.16 2.38
CA MET A 1 19.37 16.24 1.22
C MET A 1 18.45 16.87 0.18
N ASN A 2 18.79 16.79 -1.12
CA ASN A 2 17.94 17.31 -2.20
C ASN A 2 16.65 16.46 -2.30
N LEU A 3 15.50 17.08 -2.57
CA LEU A 3 14.19 16.42 -2.66
C LEU A 3 14.17 15.29 -3.69
N LYS A 4 14.85 15.46 -4.82
CA LYS A 4 14.95 14.40 -5.85
C LYS A 4 15.77 13.20 -5.39
N THR A 5 16.87 13.42 -4.68
CA THR A 5 17.65 12.31 -4.10
C THR A 5 16.87 11.61 -2.99
N LEU A 6 16.07 12.34 -2.21
CA LEU A 6 15.15 11.76 -1.22
C LEU A 6 14.06 10.91 -1.88
N GLY A 7 13.41 11.41 -2.93
CA GLY A 7 12.40 10.66 -3.68
C GLY A 7 12.97 9.36 -4.26
N ASN A 8 14.17 9.41 -4.86
CA ASN A 8 14.83 8.21 -5.39
C ASN A 8 15.19 7.21 -4.27
N ALA A 9 15.72 7.69 -3.14
CA ALA A 9 16.00 6.84 -2.00
C ALA A 9 14.73 6.13 -1.52
N LEU A 10 13.62 6.85 -1.35
CA LEU A 10 12.33 6.27 -0.94
C LEU A 10 11.80 5.22 -1.93
N LYS A 11 11.92 5.45 -3.24
CA LYS A 11 11.53 4.46 -4.27
C LYS A 11 12.36 3.18 -4.17
N ILE A 12 13.67 3.31 -4.00
CA ILE A 12 14.57 2.17 -3.86
C ILE A 12 14.23 1.40 -2.58
N THR A 13 14.08 2.11 -1.46
CA THR A 13 13.75 1.48 -0.18
C THR A 13 12.37 0.82 -0.20
N SER A 14 11.36 1.41 -0.85
CA SER A 14 10.05 0.77 -1.01
C SER A 14 10.10 -0.50 -1.87
N GLY A 15 10.93 -0.50 -2.92
CA GLY A 15 11.20 -1.69 -3.72
C GLY A 15 11.86 -2.80 -2.89
N PHE A 16 12.83 -2.43 -2.06
CA PHE A 16 13.52 -3.37 -1.17
C PHE A 16 12.59 -3.96 -0.09
N ILE A 17 11.75 -3.12 0.54
CA ILE A 17 10.71 -3.57 1.46
C ILE A 17 9.79 -4.58 0.77
N THR A 18 9.35 -4.26 -0.46
CA THR A 18 8.47 -5.13 -1.23
C THR A 18 9.11 -6.50 -1.49
N ALA A 19 10.36 -6.50 -1.96
CA ALA A 19 11.10 -7.73 -2.19
C ALA A 19 11.21 -8.58 -0.92
N LEU A 20 11.49 -7.96 0.23
CA LEU A 20 11.67 -8.68 1.49
C LEU A 20 10.40 -9.37 1.98
N TRP A 21 9.25 -8.68 2.00
CA TRP A 21 8.04 -9.31 2.48
C TRP A 21 7.52 -10.36 1.49
N VAL A 22 7.72 -10.17 0.18
CA VAL A 22 7.37 -11.17 -0.85
C VAL A 22 8.25 -12.43 -0.70
N VAL A 23 9.58 -12.28 -0.61
CA VAL A 23 10.48 -13.42 -0.41
C VAL A 23 10.21 -14.10 0.94
N GLY A 24 9.98 -13.30 2.00
CA GLY A 24 9.59 -13.81 3.32
C GLY A 24 8.31 -14.64 3.27
N LEU A 25 7.32 -14.21 2.48
CA LEU A 25 6.10 -14.96 2.27
C LEU A 25 6.36 -16.23 1.46
N ILE A 26 7.11 -16.18 0.35
CA ILE A 26 7.40 -17.36 -0.47
C ILE A 26 8.14 -18.43 0.34
N VAL A 27 9.12 -18.05 1.14
CA VAL A 27 9.91 -18.98 1.96
C VAL A 27 9.18 -19.38 3.25
N GLY A 28 8.23 -18.59 3.72
CA GLY A 28 7.56 -18.80 5.01
C GLY A 28 8.48 -18.43 6.18
N ASN A 29 9.21 -17.33 6.01
CA ASN A 29 10.14 -16.82 7.01
C ASN A 29 9.65 -15.48 7.54
N ILE A 30 9.15 -15.50 8.77
CA ILE A 30 8.63 -14.32 9.47
C ILE A 30 9.69 -13.25 9.72
N TYR A 31 10.97 -13.61 9.88
CA TYR A 31 12.04 -12.64 10.16
C TYR A 31 12.27 -11.69 8.98
N LEU A 32 12.14 -12.19 7.74
CA LEU A 32 12.21 -11.35 6.54
C LEU A 32 11.04 -10.36 6.46
N VAL A 33 9.83 -10.83 6.81
CA VAL A 33 8.63 -9.98 6.87
C VAL A 33 8.74 -8.94 8.00
N ALA A 34 9.22 -9.35 9.18
CA ALA A 34 9.42 -8.46 10.31
C ALA A 34 10.43 -7.35 9.99
N LEU A 35 11.53 -7.68 9.32
CA LEU A 35 12.51 -6.69 8.85
C LEU A 35 11.87 -5.67 7.89
N ALA A 36 11.03 -6.13 6.95
CA ALA A 36 10.29 -5.26 6.05
C ALA A 36 9.36 -4.30 6.81
N ILE A 37 8.65 -4.79 7.83
CA ILE A 37 7.76 -3.97 8.68
C ILE A 37 8.55 -2.94 9.47
N VAL A 38 9.69 -3.30 10.07
CA VAL A 38 10.54 -2.35 10.81
C VAL A 38 11.02 -1.22 9.90
N MET A 39 11.48 -1.54 8.69
CA MET A 39 11.87 -0.50 7.72
C MET A 39 10.69 0.39 7.31
N LEU A 40 9.49 -0.19 7.17
CA LEU A 40 8.29 0.57 6.85
C LEU A 40 7.93 1.55 7.97
N ILE A 41 8.03 1.14 9.24
CA ILE A 41 7.84 2.00 10.42
C ILE A 41 8.83 3.16 10.44
N ILE A 42 10.08 2.93 10.02
CA ILE A 42 11.12 3.98 9.95
C ILE A 42 10.83 4.98 8.83
N ILE A 43 10.28 4.54 7.70
CA ILE A 43 10.02 5.39 6.53
C ILE A 43 8.76 6.24 6.69
N ILE A 44 7.73 5.73 7.36
CA ILE A 44 6.45 6.44 7.55
C ILE A 44 6.66 7.88 8.08
N PRO A 45 7.43 8.14 9.16
CA PRO A 45 7.68 9.49 9.63
C PRO A 45 8.37 10.40 8.61
N VAL A 46 9.31 9.86 7.84
CA VAL A 46 10.04 10.61 6.80
C VAL A 46 9.09 11.05 5.69
N VAL A 47 8.23 10.14 5.23
CA VAL A 47 7.20 10.41 4.23
C VAL A 47 6.18 11.42 4.78
N TYR A 48 5.73 11.23 6.02
CA TYR A 48 4.75 12.11 6.67
C TYR A 48 5.29 13.55 6.83
N ALA A 49 6.54 13.70 7.27
CA ALA A 49 7.19 15.01 7.43
C ALA A 49 7.39 15.76 6.11
N LYS A 50 7.34 15.07 4.97
CA LYS A 50 7.48 15.66 3.63
C LYS A 50 6.22 15.51 2.78
N ARG A 51 5.06 15.23 3.40
CA ARG A 51 3.81 14.95 2.71
C ARG A 51 3.40 16.05 1.72
N ASP A 52 3.65 17.31 2.08
CA ASP A 52 3.26 18.48 1.28
C ASP A 52 4.15 18.66 0.03
N LYS A 53 5.29 17.95 -0.04
CA LYS A 53 6.27 18.01 -1.14
C LYS A 53 6.39 16.69 -1.89
N LEU A 54 5.47 15.74 -1.66
CA LEU A 54 5.50 14.44 -2.33
C LEU A 54 5.38 14.60 -3.86
N ASP A 55 4.53 15.51 -4.32
CA ASP A 55 4.38 15.77 -5.76
C ASP A 55 5.71 16.20 -6.40
N GLU A 56 6.45 17.10 -5.76
CA GLU A 56 7.78 17.52 -6.24
C GLU A 56 8.84 16.41 -6.19
N MET A 57 8.67 15.43 -5.29
CA MET A 57 9.59 14.31 -5.10
C MET A 57 9.33 13.17 -6.09
N PHE A 58 8.07 12.96 -6.51
CA PHE A 58 7.66 11.78 -7.25
C PHE A 58 7.16 12.06 -8.68
N LYS A 59 6.69 13.28 -9.02
CA LYS A 59 6.24 13.66 -10.37
C LYS A 59 7.42 14.09 -11.28
N GLY A 60 7.31 13.76 -12.57
CA GLY A 60 8.23 14.21 -13.62
C GLY A 60 7.99 15.69 -13.98
N LYS A 61 8.97 16.34 -14.63
CA LYS A 61 8.88 17.76 -15.04
C LYS A 61 7.68 18.10 -15.93
N ASP A 62 7.08 17.09 -16.59
CA ASP A 62 6.01 17.25 -17.58
C ASP A 62 4.60 16.98 -17.02
N ASP A 63 4.46 16.69 -15.72
CA ASP A 63 3.22 16.19 -15.12
C ASP A 63 2.55 17.21 -14.17
N LEU A 64 2.81 18.50 -14.41
CA LEU A 64 2.12 19.63 -13.77
C LEU A 64 0.70 19.78 -14.34
N ILE A 65 -0.10 18.72 -14.22
CA ILE A 65 -1.54 18.83 -14.34
C ILE A 65 -2.00 19.50 -13.05
N ILE A 66 -2.25 20.81 -13.14
CA ILE A 66 -2.98 21.56 -12.12
C ILE A 66 -4.38 20.94 -12.09
N GLU A 67 -4.67 20.10 -11.09
CA GLU A 67 -6.01 19.57 -10.88
C GLU A 67 -6.98 20.75 -10.69
N ASP A 68 -7.87 20.97 -11.67
CA ASP A 68 -8.98 21.89 -11.51
C ASP A 68 -9.87 21.40 -10.35
N GLU A 69 -10.05 22.27 -9.37
CA GLU A 69 -10.69 21.99 -8.07
C GLU A 69 -12.15 21.52 -8.23
N ARG A 70 -12.77 21.78 -9.39
CA ARG A 70 -14.20 21.56 -9.64
C ARG A 70 -14.62 20.08 -9.75
N THR A 71 -13.69 19.14 -9.86
CA THR A 71 -14.01 17.69 -9.96
C THR A 71 -13.65 16.92 -8.68
N ARG A 72 -13.26 17.61 -7.60
CA ARG A 72 -12.89 16.97 -6.34
C ARG A 72 -14.12 16.74 -5.48
N LEU A 73 -14.89 15.69 -5.77
CA LEU A 73 -15.87 15.17 -4.81
C LEU A 73 -15.10 14.78 -3.53
N ILE A 74 -15.16 15.64 -2.51
CA ILE A 74 -14.44 15.48 -1.24
C ILE A 74 -14.71 14.10 -0.62
N TYR A 75 -15.93 13.58 -0.83
CA TYR A 75 -16.34 12.25 -0.40
C TYR A 75 -15.60 11.11 -1.12
N GLU A 76 -15.36 11.22 -2.44
CA GLU A 76 -14.69 10.17 -3.21
C GLU A 76 -13.20 10.07 -2.83
N LYS A 77 -12.52 11.21 -2.66
CA LYS A 77 -11.12 11.24 -2.25
C LYS A 77 -10.91 10.66 -0.83
N ALA A 78 -11.77 11.02 0.11
CA ALA A 78 -11.70 10.50 1.48
C ALA A 78 -12.03 9.00 1.53
N SER A 79 -13.07 8.56 0.81
CA SER A 79 -13.46 7.16 0.71
C SER A 79 -12.35 6.29 0.13
N ASN A 80 -11.72 6.73 -0.97
CA ASN A 80 -10.62 6.00 -1.61
C ASN A 80 -9.40 5.89 -0.69
N MET A 81 -9.08 6.94 0.07
CA MET A 81 -8.00 6.90 1.04
C MET A 81 -8.31 5.92 2.18
N ALA A 82 -9.52 5.92 2.72
CA ALA A 82 -9.96 5.00 3.77
C ALA A 82 -9.93 3.55 3.30
N LEU A 83 -10.42 3.28 2.08
CA LEU A 83 -10.37 1.96 1.46
C LEU A 83 -8.92 1.50 1.28
N GLY A 84 -8.05 2.37 0.76
CA GLY A 84 -6.63 2.05 0.55
C GLY A 84 -5.91 1.66 1.86
N ILE A 85 -6.12 2.42 2.94
CA ILE A 85 -5.56 2.11 4.26
C ILE A 85 -6.12 0.79 4.81
N SER A 86 -7.43 0.58 4.67
CA SER A 86 -8.09 -0.64 5.16
C SER A 86 -7.55 -1.88 4.46
N LEU A 87 -7.42 -1.84 3.13
CA LEU A 87 -6.83 -2.93 2.36
C LEU A 87 -5.37 -3.17 2.75
N ALA A 88 -4.57 -2.11 2.93
CA ALA A 88 -3.18 -2.25 3.34
C ALA A 88 -3.07 -3.01 4.67
N ILE A 89 -3.89 -2.67 5.66
CA ILE A 89 -3.90 -3.36 6.97
C ILE A 89 -4.24 -4.85 6.79
N ILE A 90 -5.30 -5.17 6.04
CA ILE A 90 -5.73 -6.57 5.81
C ILE A 90 -4.63 -7.36 5.10
N ILE A 91 -4.00 -6.78 4.07
CA ILE A 91 -2.90 -7.43 3.34
C ILE A 91 -1.73 -7.71 4.27
N TYR A 92 -1.26 -6.71 5.03
CA TYR A 92 -0.11 -6.92 5.93
C TYR A 92 -0.42 -7.93 7.04
N ALA A 93 -1.65 -7.95 7.56
CA ALA A 93 -2.09 -8.98 8.51
C ALA A 93 -2.04 -10.38 7.86
N GLY A 94 -2.56 -10.52 6.64
CA GLY A 94 -2.48 -11.76 5.86
C GLY A 94 -1.04 -12.22 5.62
N VAL A 95 -0.16 -11.30 5.23
CA VAL A 95 1.27 -11.56 4.99
C VAL A 95 1.94 -12.10 6.25
N VAL A 96 1.72 -11.46 7.41
CA VAL A 96 2.29 -11.89 8.69
C VAL A 96 1.81 -13.30 9.06
N ILE A 97 0.51 -13.55 8.97
CA ILE A 97 -0.08 -14.86 9.31
C ILE A 97 0.45 -15.97 8.38
N VAL A 98 0.50 -15.73 7.07
CA VAL A 98 1.01 -16.72 6.10
C VAL A 98 2.52 -16.93 6.24
N ALA A 99 3.29 -15.91 6.60
CA ALA A 99 4.72 -16.05 6.87
C ALA A 99 5.01 -16.91 8.11
N LEU A 100 4.06 -16.99 9.05
CA LEU A 100 4.14 -17.86 10.23
C LEU A 100 3.76 -19.32 9.96
N ARG A 101 3.38 -19.70 8.73
CA ARG A 101 2.86 -21.06 8.44
C ARG A 101 3.77 -22.21 8.86
N ASN A 102 5.09 -21.99 8.90
CA ASN A 102 6.05 -23.02 9.30
C ASN A 102 6.07 -23.24 10.83
N SER A 103 5.66 -22.24 11.61
CA SER A 103 5.61 -22.30 13.08
C SER A 103 4.18 -22.48 13.62
N TYR A 104 3.20 -21.89 12.95
CA TYR A 104 1.78 -21.93 13.32
C TYR A 104 0.90 -22.26 12.10
N PRO A 105 0.98 -23.49 11.57
CA PRO A 105 0.26 -23.89 10.36
C PRO A 105 -1.26 -23.78 10.48
N GLN A 106 -1.82 -23.89 11.69
CA GLN A 106 -3.26 -23.79 11.95
C GLN A 106 -3.88 -22.45 11.53
N PHE A 107 -3.10 -21.36 11.50
CA PHE A 107 -3.59 -20.04 11.10
C PHE A 107 -3.42 -19.76 9.61
N THR A 108 -2.79 -20.66 8.84
CA THR A 108 -2.52 -20.43 7.42
C THR A 108 -3.80 -20.17 6.62
N LEU A 109 -4.88 -20.89 6.94
CA LEU A 109 -6.18 -20.69 6.31
C LEU A 109 -6.70 -19.26 6.54
N VAL A 110 -6.54 -18.73 7.77
CA VAL A 110 -6.93 -17.36 8.12
C VAL A 110 -6.14 -16.36 7.28
N GLY A 111 -4.84 -16.59 7.08
CA GLY A 111 -4.03 -15.74 6.22
C GLY A 111 -4.53 -15.69 4.77
N TYR A 112 -4.88 -16.85 4.20
CA TYR A 112 -5.44 -16.92 2.84
C TYR A 112 -6.85 -16.33 2.73
N THR A 113 -7.70 -16.47 3.76
CA THR A 113 -9.01 -15.83 3.74
C THR A 113 -8.91 -14.31 3.75
N LEU A 114 -7.94 -13.72 4.47
CA LEU A 114 -7.70 -12.27 4.43
C LEU A 114 -7.30 -11.79 3.03
N PHE A 115 -6.49 -12.55 2.29
CA PHE A 115 -6.19 -12.23 0.90
C PHE A 115 -7.43 -12.35 -0.01
N ALA A 116 -8.24 -13.38 0.18
CA ALA A 116 -9.49 -13.54 -0.57
C ALA A 116 -10.47 -12.38 -0.30
N VAL A 117 -10.62 -11.95 0.95
CA VAL A 117 -11.44 -10.80 1.35
C VAL A 117 -10.92 -9.51 0.73
N THR A 118 -9.60 -9.31 0.70
CA THR A 118 -8.98 -8.14 0.04
C THR A 118 -9.31 -8.11 -1.45
N ALA A 119 -9.17 -9.24 -2.14
CA ALA A 119 -9.50 -9.35 -3.55
C ALA A 119 -10.99 -9.07 -3.81
N LEU A 120 -11.87 -9.59 -2.95
CA LEU A 120 -13.30 -9.35 -3.03
C LEU A 120 -13.65 -7.86 -2.84
N PHE A 121 -13.03 -7.17 -1.89
CA PHE A 121 -13.22 -5.72 -1.73
C PHE A 121 -12.77 -4.92 -2.95
N LEU A 122 -11.65 -5.30 -3.58
CA LEU A 122 -11.20 -4.67 -4.82
C LEU A 122 -12.18 -4.89 -5.97
N VAL A 123 -12.74 -6.10 -6.09
CA VAL A 123 -13.77 -6.41 -7.09
C VAL A 123 -15.03 -5.58 -6.86
N ILE A 124 -15.52 -5.51 -5.62
CA ILE A 124 -16.69 -4.68 -5.27
C ILE A 124 -16.41 -3.21 -5.61
N TYR A 125 -15.27 -2.68 -5.19
CA TYR A 125 -14.88 -1.31 -5.48
C TYR A 125 -14.89 -1.04 -6.99
N PHE A 126 -14.23 -1.89 -7.78
CA PHE A 126 -14.19 -1.77 -9.23
C PHE A 126 -15.59 -1.78 -9.86
N LEU A 127 -16.44 -2.73 -9.46
CA LEU A 127 -17.82 -2.83 -9.96
C LEU A 127 -18.64 -1.60 -9.58
N SER A 128 -18.50 -1.09 -8.35
CA SER A 128 -19.17 0.13 -7.90
C SER A 128 -18.73 1.34 -8.70
N THR A 129 -17.43 1.51 -8.96
CA THR A 129 -16.91 2.61 -9.78
C THR A 129 -17.42 2.52 -11.22
N VAL A 130 -17.39 1.33 -11.83
CA VAL A 130 -17.89 1.13 -13.20
C VAL A 130 -19.38 1.40 -13.30
N TYR A 131 -20.17 0.90 -12.33
CA TYR A 131 -21.61 1.15 -12.28
C TYR A 131 -21.92 2.65 -12.18
N TYR A 132 -21.25 3.35 -11.25
CA TYR A 132 -21.49 4.77 -11.03
C TYR A 132 -21.18 5.60 -12.28
N LYS A 133 -20.01 5.37 -12.91
CA LYS A 133 -19.60 6.05 -14.16
C LYS A 133 -20.51 5.77 -15.36
N ARG A 134 -21.23 4.64 -15.37
CA ARG A 134 -22.17 4.31 -16.45
C ARG A 134 -23.53 4.97 -16.25
N LYS A 135 -23.91 5.24 -15.00
CA LYS A 135 -25.24 5.74 -14.64
C LYS A 135 -25.29 7.26 -14.47
N TYR A 136 -24.19 7.87 -14.03
CA TYR A 136 -24.02 9.29 -13.79
C TYR A 136 -22.80 9.80 -14.57
#